data_AF-A0ABC9TZA8-F1
#
_entry.id   AF-A0ABC9TZA8-F1
#
_cell.length_a   1.000
_cell.length_b   1.000
_cell.length_c   1.000
_cell.angle_alpha   90.00
_cell.angle_beta   90.00
_cell.angle_gamma   90.00
#
_symmetry.space_group_name_H-M   'P 1'
#
loop_
_entity.id
_entity.type
_entity.pdbx_description
1 polymer ?
#
loop_
_entity_poly.entity_id
_entity_poly.type
_entity_poly.pdbx_seq_one_letter_code
_entity_poly.pdbx_strand_id
1 'polypeptide(L)'
;MAMGFGCNAAGVVGCRIIDSPRERLIAILTNSMVPCNGRFPTLIMLITLFFMGIGAKSGGFRASLATAAVLTGFILLGVLATLLSSLLLSKTILKGMPSSFTLELPPYRRPQFGKVVVRSIFDRTLFVLARAVCVAAPAGLIIWLAGNLFIDGQSLLSHLSSFLDPFGRFMGMDGMIMVGFILGFPANEIVIPIILMGYLQTGCLVEMSDPSALMGLFAAQGWTIKTAVCMAVFSLFHWPCSTTCLTVKKETGSIRWTVVAFLLPTVIGIILCSLINLIF
;
A
#
# COMPACT_ATOMS: atom_id res chain seq x y z
N MET A 1 -4.22 -13.53 5.79
CA MET A 1 -5.16 -12.98 6.79
C MET A 1 -6.16 -12.06 6.10
N ALA A 2 -7.46 -12.37 6.15
CA ALA A 2 -8.49 -11.55 5.50
C ALA A 2 -8.82 -10.23 6.25
N MET A 3 -8.36 -10.07 7.50
CA MET A 3 -8.62 -8.85 8.29
C MET A 3 -7.85 -7.60 7.78
N GLY A 4 -6.88 -7.76 6.88
CA GLY A 4 -6.09 -6.66 6.32
C GLY A 4 -6.79 -5.85 5.22
N PHE A 5 -7.86 -6.37 4.60
CA PHE A 5 -8.52 -5.72 3.44
C PHE A 5 -9.05 -4.32 3.73
N GLY A 6 -9.46 -4.03 4.97
CA GLY A 6 -9.84 -2.67 5.37
C GLY A 6 -8.63 -1.78 5.59
N CYS A 7 -7.98 -1.93 6.75
CA CYS A 7 -6.76 -1.19 7.10
C CYS A 7 -5.73 -2.15 7.70
N ASN A 8 -4.50 -2.11 7.18
CA ASN A 8 -3.43 -2.96 7.65
C ASN A 8 -3.11 -2.72 9.15
N ALA A 9 -3.25 -1.50 9.65
CA ALA A 9 -3.07 -1.21 11.07
C ALA A 9 -4.12 -1.95 11.93
N ALA A 10 -5.40 -1.96 11.51
CA ALA A 10 -6.45 -2.68 12.21
C ALA A 10 -6.24 -4.20 12.15
N GLY A 11 -5.81 -4.72 10.99
CA GLY A 11 -5.46 -6.13 10.83
C GLY A 11 -4.34 -6.58 11.77
N VAL A 12 -3.30 -5.75 11.95
CA VAL A 12 -2.20 -5.99 12.90
C VAL A 12 -2.69 -6.02 14.35
N VAL A 13 -3.58 -5.09 14.76
CA VAL A 13 -4.18 -5.13 16.11
C VAL A 13 -5.03 -6.39 16.30
N GLY A 14 -5.72 -6.85 15.24
CA GLY A 14 -6.50 -8.09 15.26
C GLY A 14 -5.68 -9.35 15.52
N CYS A 15 -4.36 -9.33 15.25
CA CYS A 15 -3.48 -10.47 15.54
C CYS A 15 -3.36 -10.79 17.04
N ARG A 16 -3.82 -9.92 17.94
CA ARG A 16 -3.83 -10.19 19.40
C ARG A 16 -4.65 -11.40 19.81
N ILE A 17 -5.60 -11.82 18.97
CA ILE A 17 -6.44 -13.00 19.20
C ILE A 17 -5.62 -14.29 19.00
N ILE A 18 -4.48 -14.23 18.30
CA ILE A 18 -3.60 -15.38 18.08
C ILE A 18 -2.75 -15.58 19.33
N ASP A 19 -3.01 -16.66 20.06
CA ASP A 19 -2.32 -16.99 21.33
C ASP A 19 -0.83 -17.29 21.11
N SER A 20 -0.51 -17.97 20.01
CA SER A 20 0.85 -18.38 19.74
C SER A 20 1.70 -17.19 19.28
N PRO A 21 2.79 -16.84 19.99
CA PRO A 21 3.58 -15.65 19.68
C PRO A 21 4.22 -15.75 18.29
N ARG A 22 4.49 -16.98 17.83
CA ARG A 22 5.03 -17.29 16.51
C ARG A 22 4.04 -16.99 15.39
N GLU A 23 2.85 -17.58 15.42
CA GLU A 23 1.86 -17.38 14.36
C GLU A 23 1.35 -15.94 14.39
N ARG A 24 1.24 -15.35 15.59
CA ARG A 24 0.95 -13.91 15.74
C ARG A 24 1.97 -13.07 14.99
N LEU A 25 3.26 -13.34 15.13
CA LEU A 25 4.30 -12.59 14.44
C LEU A 25 4.26 -12.80 12.92
N ILE A 26 4.07 -14.03 12.44
CA ILE A 26 3.92 -14.32 11.00
C ILE A 26 2.72 -13.57 10.43
N ALA A 27 1.61 -13.58 11.15
CA ALA A 27 0.40 -12.87 10.77
C ALA A 27 0.64 -11.35 10.69
N ILE A 28 1.31 -10.75 11.69
CA ILE A 28 1.67 -9.33 11.69
C ILE A 28 2.56 -8.97 10.48
N LEU A 29 3.58 -9.78 10.19
CA LEU A 29 4.55 -9.51 9.11
C LEU A 29 3.95 -9.67 7.71
N THR A 30 3.03 -10.61 7.53
CA THR A 30 2.41 -10.91 6.22
C THR A 30 1.14 -10.11 5.95
N ASN A 31 0.60 -9.40 6.96
CA ASN A 31 -0.64 -8.62 6.79
C ASN A 31 -0.52 -7.51 5.73
N SER A 32 0.66 -6.92 5.55
CA SER A 32 0.89 -5.83 4.58
C SER A 32 0.86 -6.26 3.11
N MET A 33 0.83 -7.57 2.82
CA MET A 33 0.78 -8.11 1.46
C MET A 33 -0.63 -8.17 0.88
N VAL A 34 -1.65 -7.96 1.72
CA VAL A 34 -3.04 -7.84 1.28
C VAL A 34 -3.32 -6.36 0.95
N PRO A 35 -4.05 -6.05 -0.15
CA PRO A 35 -4.39 -4.67 -0.45
C PRO A 35 -5.35 -4.13 0.61
N CYS A 36 -5.04 -2.94 1.14
CA CYS A 36 -5.91 -2.19 2.03
C CYS A 36 -6.70 -1.12 1.26
N ASN A 37 -7.66 -0.45 1.93
CA ASN A 37 -8.46 0.62 1.33
C ASN A 37 -7.66 1.70 0.62
N GLY A 38 -6.46 2.05 1.09
CA GLY A 38 -5.61 3.05 0.41
C GLY A 38 -5.00 2.56 -0.91
N ARG A 39 -4.92 1.24 -1.14
CA ARG A 39 -4.33 0.63 -2.34
C ARG A 39 -5.38 0.33 -3.41
N PHE A 40 -6.62 0.00 -3.02
CA PHE A 40 -7.70 -0.32 -3.96
C PHE A 40 -7.98 0.76 -5.01
N PRO A 41 -8.09 2.06 -4.67
CA PRO A 41 -8.33 3.11 -5.66
C PRO A 41 -7.25 3.15 -6.74
N THR A 42 -5.98 3.00 -6.36
CA THR A 42 -4.86 3.00 -7.31
C THR A 42 -4.93 1.80 -8.26
N LEU A 43 -5.21 0.60 -7.74
CA LEU A 43 -5.36 -0.61 -8.55
C LEU A 43 -6.54 -0.49 -9.53
N ILE A 44 -7.71 -0.07 -9.04
CA ILE A 44 -8.90 0.09 -9.87
C ILE A 44 -8.65 1.10 -10.97
N MET A 45 -8.05 2.25 -10.65
CA MET A 45 -7.70 3.28 -11.63
C MET A 45 -6.77 2.74 -12.72
N LEU A 46 -5.65 2.10 -12.35
CA LEU A 46 -4.67 1.60 -13.32
C LEU A 46 -5.26 0.53 -14.24
N ILE A 47 -6.07 -0.38 -13.70
CA ILE A 47 -6.78 -1.39 -14.48
C ILE A 47 -7.74 -0.73 -15.46
N THR A 48 -8.50 0.28 -15.02
CA THR A 48 -9.49 0.95 -15.86
C THR A 48 -8.84 1.75 -17.00
N LEU A 49 -7.70 2.39 -16.74
CA LEU A 49 -7.03 3.24 -17.72
C LEU A 49 -6.20 2.44 -18.75
N PHE A 50 -5.35 1.53 -18.27
CA PHE A 50 -4.36 0.87 -19.13
C PHE A 50 -4.81 -0.48 -19.70
N PHE A 51 -5.60 -1.25 -18.95
CA PHE A 51 -6.04 -2.57 -19.42
C PHE A 51 -7.33 -2.50 -20.25
N MET A 52 -8.12 -1.43 -20.12
CA MET A 52 -9.41 -1.28 -20.79
C MET A 52 -9.41 -0.21 -21.90
N GLY A 53 -8.45 0.71 -21.91
CA GLY A 53 -8.30 1.72 -22.97
C GLY A 53 -7.93 1.18 -24.35
N ILE A 54 -7.43 -0.07 -24.43
CA ILE A 54 -6.94 -0.69 -25.68
C ILE A 54 -8.02 -1.55 -26.37
N GLY A 55 -9.15 -1.84 -25.73
CA GLY A 55 -10.13 -2.79 -26.29
C GLY A 55 -11.61 -2.59 -25.94
N ALA A 56 -11.99 -1.58 -25.15
CA ALA A 56 -13.38 -1.38 -24.75
C ALA A 56 -13.84 0.07 -24.99
N LYS A 57 -14.05 0.42 -26.26
CA LYS A 57 -14.86 1.59 -26.65
C LYS A 57 -16.36 1.42 -26.35
N SER A 58 -16.77 0.36 -25.64
CA SER A 58 -18.17 0.14 -25.27
C SER A 58 -18.28 -0.12 -23.76
N GLY A 59 -18.89 0.83 -23.06
CA GLY A 59 -19.32 0.71 -21.66
C GLY A 59 -20.40 -0.34 -21.49
N GLY A 60 -20.04 -1.60 -21.67
CA GLY A 60 -20.92 -2.77 -21.50
C GLY A 60 -20.53 -3.61 -20.29
N PHE A 61 -21.45 -4.47 -19.84
CA PHE A 61 -21.26 -5.45 -18.76
C PHE A 61 -19.95 -6.25 -18.86
N ARG A 62 -19.47 -6.53 -20.08
CA ARG A 62 -18.20 -7.24 -20.34
C ARG A 62 -16.96 -6.46 -19.86
N ALA A 63 -16.99 -5.13 -19.94
CA ALA A 63 -15.88 -4.29 -19.48
C ALA A 63 -15.78 -4.29 -17.93
N SER A 64 -16.93 -4.22 -17.26
CA SER A 64 -17.00 -4.35 -15.80
C SER A 64 -16.61 -5.75 -15.32
N LEU A 65 -16.93 -6.80 -16.09
CA LEU A 65 -16.51 -8.15 -15.75
C LEU A 65 -15.00 -8.36 -15.91
N ALA A 66 -14.40 -7.79 -16.96
CA ALA A 66 -12.96 -7.86 -17.20
C ALA A 66 -12.16 -7.12 -16.10
N THR A 67 -12.59 -5.91 -15.71
CA THR A 67 -11.97 -5.16 -14.61
C THR A 67 -12.05 -5.92 -13.29
N ALA A 68 -13.21 -6.52 -12.97
CA ALA A 68 -13.38 -7.36 -11.80
C ALA A 68 -12.47 -8.60 -11.83
N ALA A 69 -12.32 -9.24 -12.99
CA ALA A 69 -11.44 -10.41 -13.15
C ALA A 69 -9.97 -10.06 -12.93
N VAL A 70 -9.48 -8.96 -13.51
CA VAL A 70 -8.09 -8.49 -13.32
C VAL A 70 -7.84 -8.11 -11.87
N LEU A 71 -8.75 -7.38 -11.24
CA LEU A 71 -8.65 -7.03 -9.81
C LEU A 71 -8.62 -8.28 -8.93
N THR A 72 -9.46 -9.27 -9.23
CA THR A 72 -9.46 -10.56 -8.54
C THR A 72 -8.12 -11.27 -8.72
N GLY A 73 -7.51 -11.20 -9.91
CA GLY A 73 -6.16 -11.69 -10.17
C GLY A 73 -5.11 -11.06 -9.25
N PHE A 74 -5.11 -9.73 -9.09
CA PHE A 74 -4.20 -9.04 -8.16
C PHE A 74 -4.45 -9.43 -6.70
N ILE A 75 -5.71 -9.58 -6.28
CA ILE A 75 -6.05 -10.02 -4.92
C ILE A 75 -5.55 -11.45 -4.68
N LEU A 76 -5.78 -12.37 -5.62
CA LEU A 76 -5.28 -13.74 -5.55
C LEU A 76 -3.75 -13.78 -5.50
N LEU A 77 -3.08 -12.91 -6.26
CA LEU A 77 -1.64 -12.77 -6.24
C LEU A 77 -1.14 -12.31 -4.85
N GLY A 78 -1.83 -11.36 -4.21
CA GLY A 78 -1.56 -10.96 -2.83
C GLY A 78 -1.79 -12.12 -1.84
N VAL A 79 -2.87 -12.88 -1.97
CA VAL A 79 -3.15 -14.06 -1.13
C VAL A 79 -2.05 -15.10 -1.30
N LEU A 80 -1.64 -15.43 -2.52
CA LEU A 80 -0.55 -16.36 -2.79
C LEU A 80 0.76 -15.88 -2.17
N ALA A 81 1.10 -14.60 -2.30
CA ALA A 81 2.28 -14.03 -1.65
C ALA A 81 2.22 -14.12 -0.12
N THR A 82 1.05 -13.91 0.50
CA THR A 82 0.89 -14.09 1.96
C THR A 82 1.11 -15.54 2.40
N LEU A 83 0.64 -16.51 1.62
CA LEU A 83 0.81 -17.93 1.92
C LEU A 83 2.27 -18.35 1.73
N LEU A 84 2.90 -17.96 0.62
CA LEU A 84 4.29 -18.25 0.32
C LEU A 84 5.24 -17.63 1.36
N SER A 85 5.04 -16.37 1.72
CA SER A 85 5.84 -15.72 2.76
C SER A 85 5.63 -16.37 4.13
N SER A 86 4.39 -16.73 4.50
CA SER A 86 4.10 -17.47 5.74
C SER A 86 4.80 -18.83 5.78
N LEU A 87 4.83 -19.56 4.66
CA LEU A 87 5.55 -20.83 4.52
C LEU A 87 7.07 -20.61 4.63
N LEU A 88 7.60 -19.57 4.00
CA LEU A 88 9.03 -19.26 4.03
C LEU A 88 9.46 -18.86 5.46
N LEU A 89 8.74 -17.95 6.11
CA LEU A 89 8.99 -17.51 7.48
C LEU A 89 8.88 -18.67 8.49
N SER A 90 7.88 -19.54 8.35
CA SER A 90 7.67 -20.68 9.25
C SER A 90 8.75 -21.75 9.11
N LYS A 91 9.34 -21.93 7.92
CA LYS A 91 10.45 -22.88 7.67
C LYS A 91 11.84 -22.31 7.97
N THR A 92 12.04 -21.00 7.88
CA THR A 92 13.38 -20.38 8.02
C THR A 92 13.62 -19.81 9.42
N ILE A 93 13.07 -18.63 9.70
CA ILE A 93 13.41 -17.77 10.86
C ILE A 93 12.62 -18.18 12.10
N LEU A 94 11.40 -18.67 11.92
CA LEU A 94 10.47 -18.96 13.01
C LEU A 94 10.22 -20.47 13.08
N LYS A 95 11.24 -21.28 13.40
CA LYS A 95 11.08 -22.72 13.66
C LYS A 95 10.58 -22.95 15.09
N GLY A 96 9.56 -23.79 15.29
CA GLY A 96 9.01 -24.08 16.62
C GLY A 96 7.79 -24.99 16.60
N MET A 97 7.33 -25.43 17.78
CA MET A 97 6.18 -26.34 17.90
C MET A 97 4.87 -25.66 17.46
N PRO A 98 3.96 -26.37 16.79
CA PRO A 98 2.65 -25.86 16.42
C PRO A 98 1.83 -25.58 17.69
N SER A 99 1.07 -24.47 17.72
CA SER A 99 0.12 -24.25 18.81
C SER A 99 -1.10 -25.15 18.66
N SER A 100 -1.60 -25.67 19.77
CA SER A 100 -2.93 -26.25 19.83
C SER A 100 -3.94 -25.15 19.52
N PHE A 101 -4.63 -25.26 18.40
CA PHE A 101 -5.76 -24.40 18.08
C PHE A 101 -6.94 -24.83 18.96
N THR A 102 -6.95 -24.40 20.22
CA THR A 102 -8.08 -24.61 21.12
C THR A 102 -9.18 -23.67 20.67
N LEU A 103 -10.14 -24.22 19.93
CA LEU A 103 -11.30 -23.50 19.43
C LEU A 103 -12.29 -23.30 20.58
N GLU A 104 -11.88 -22.51 21.57
CA GLU A 104 -12.75 -22.08 22.66
C GLU A 104 -13.75 -21.09 22.08
N LEU A 105 -15.04 -21.45 22.15
CA LEU A 105 -16.09 -20.51 21.81
C LEU A 105 -16.05 -19.36 22.84
N PRO A 106 -15.76 -18.11 22.43
CA PRO A 106 -15.77 -17.01 23.38
C PRO A 106 -17.18 -16.86 23.96
N PRO A 107 -17.33 -16.62 25.27
CA PRO A 107 -18.64 -16.45 25.89
C PRO A 107 -19.35 -15.25 25.25
N TYR A 108 -20.51 -15.51 24.63
CA TYR A 108 -21.30 -14.49 23.93
C TYR A 108 -21.92 -13.51 24.93
N ARG A 109 -21.29 -12.34 25.10
CA ARG A 109 -21.80 -11.26 25.96
C ARG A 109 -22.62 -10.30 25.12
N ARG A 110 -23.83 -9.94 25.59
CA ARG A 110 -24.68 -8.95 24.91
C ARG A 110 -23.95 -7.60 24.80
N PRO A 111 -23.85 -6.99 23.60
CA PRO A 111 -23.17 -5.72 23.44
C PRO A 111 -23.97 -4.61 24.15
N GLN A 112 -23.30 -3.86 25.03
CA GLN A 112 -23.86 -2.64 25.61
C GLN A 112 -23.70 -1.49 24.61
N PHE A 113 -24.62 -1.37 23.64
CA PHE A 113 -24.51 -0.46 22.49
C PHE A 113 -24.01 0.95 22.86
N GLY A 114 -24.61 1.62 23.84
CA GLY A 114 -24.21 2.97 24.24
C GLY A 114 -22.78 3.05 24.79
N LYS A 115 -22.41 2.16 25.71
CA LYS A 115 -21.05 2.11 26.29
C LYS A 115 -20.02 1.72 25.24
N VAL A 116 -20.34 0.80 24.32
CA VAL A 116 -19.44 0.39 23.25
C VAL A 116 -19.18 1.53 22.26
N VAL A 117 -20.21 2.27 21.87
CA VAL A 117 -20.08 3.40 20.94
C VAL A 117 -19.22 4.51 21.55
N VAL A 118 -19.56 4.99 22.74
CA VAL A 118 -18.79 6.05 23.42
C VAL A 118 -17.34 5.62 23.61
N ARG A 119 -17.12 4.43 24.16
CA ARG A 119 -15.77 3.94 24.44
C ARG A 119 -14.97 3.65 23.17
N SER A 120 -15.61 3.22 22.08
CA SER A 120 -14.94 3.03 20.79
C SER A 120 -14.55 4.35 20.14
N ILE A 121 -15.37 5.39 20.27
CA ILE A 121 -15.04 6.72 19.74
C ILE A 121 -13.89 7.33 20.53
N PHE A 122 -14.03 7.43 21.85
CA PHE A 122 -13.06 8.12 22.71
C PHE A 122 -11.75 7.33 22.91
N ASP A 123 -11.82 6.04 23.24
CA ASP A 123 -10.61 5.27 23.59
C ASP A 123 -9.88 4.71 22.35
N ARG A 124 -10.59 4.45 21.24
CA ARG A 124 -10.00 3.79 20.06
C ARG A 124 -9.83 4.73 18.88
N THR A 125 -10.87 5.47 18.51
CA THR A 125 -10.88 6.26 17.27
C THR A 125 -10.01 7.50 17.43
N LEU A 126 -10.16 8.23 18.52
CA LEU A 126 -9.43 9.48 18.76
C LEU A 126 -7.92 9.27 18.91
N PHE A 127 -7.51 8.17 19.53
CA PHE A 127 -6.09 7.83 19.69
C PHE A 127 -5.43 7.36 18.39
N VAL A 128 -6.16 6.63 17.54
CA VAL A 128 -5.68 6.26 16.20
C VAL A 128 -5.60 7.50 15.31
N LEU A 129 -6.59 8.38 15.39
CA LEU A 129 -6.60 9.65 14.66
C LEU A 129 -5.45 10.56 15.09
N ALA A 130 -5.20 10.70 16.40
CA ALA A 130 -4.09 11.49 16.91
C ALA A 130 -2.74 11.00 16.35
N ARG A 131 -2.53 9.68 16.29
CA ARG A 131 -1.32 9.10 15.66
C ARG A 131 -1.22 9.40 14.17
N ALA A 132 -2.34 9.34 13.45
CA ALA A 132 -2.36 9.69 12.04
C ALA A 132 -1.99 11.16 11.84
N VAL A 133 -2.56 12.08 12.63
CA VAL A 133 -2.25 13.52 12.56
C VAL A 133 -0.79 13.80 12.92
N CYS A 134 -0.25 13.18 13.97
CA CYS A 134 1.16 13.35 14.36
C CYS A 134 2.15 12.96 13.26
N VAL A 135 1.78 12.06 12.35
CA VAL A 135 2.63 11.67 11.21
C VAL A 135 2.27 12.47 9.95
N ALA A 136 0.99 12.75 9.72
CA ALA A 136 0.52 13.45 8.53
C ALA A 136 0.95 14.92 8.51
N ALA A 137 0.92 15.62 9.65
CA ALA A 137 1.31 17.03 9.72
C ALA A 137 2.77 17.29 9.30
N PRO A 138 3.79 16.61 9.87
CA PRO A 138 5.17 16.80 9.42
C PRO A 138 5.40 16.31 8.00
N ALA A 139 4.76 15.21 7.57
CA ALA A 139 4.89 14.74 6.21
C ALA A 139 4.26 15.69 5.19
N GLY A 140 3.12 16.30 5.50
CA GLY A 140 2.49 17.33 4.67
C GLY A 140 3.38 18.56 4.51
N LEU A 141 4.06 18.99 5.58
CA LEU A 141 5.06 20.06 5.48
C LEU A 141 6.23 19.68 4.57
N ILE A 142 6.75 18.45 4.67
CA ILE A 142 7.81 17.95 3.80
C ILE A 142 7.36 17.91 2.34
N ILE A 143 6.15 17.42 2.05
CA ILE A 143 5.58 17.38 0.69
C ILE A 143 5.45 18.80 0.14
N TRP A 144 4.95 19.74 0.96
CA TRP A 144 4.80 21.14 0.57
C TRP A 144 6.15 21.79 0.25
N LEU A 145 7.16 21.58 1.11
CA LEU A 145 8.52 22.08 0.86
C LEU A 145 9.12 21.45 -0.40
N ALA A 146 8.94 20.15 -0.61
CA ALA A 146 9.42 19.48 -1.81
C ALA A 146 8.78 20.04 -3.10
N GLY A 147 7.50 20.41 -3.04
CA GLY A 147 6.77 20.98 -4.17
C GLY A 147 7.07 22.44 -4.48
N ASN A 148 7.32 23.26 -3.45
CA ASN A 148 7.34 24.72 -3.58
C ASN A 148 8.75 25.33 -3.46
N LEU A 149 9.75 24.57 -3.01
CA LEU A 149 11.14 25.04 -3.04
C LEU A 149 11.75 24.78 -4.42
N PHE A 150 12.27 25.85 -5.03
CA PHE A 150 12.94 25.80 -6.32
C PHE A 150 14.46 25.94 -6.14
N ILE A 151 15.21 25.04 -6.76
CA ILE A 151 16.67 25.07 -6.86
C ILE A 151 16.99 25.04 -8.35
N ASP A 152 17.73 26.04 -8.83
CA ASP A 152 18.08 26.20 -10.25
C ASP A 152 16.87 26.17 -11.22
N GLY A 153 15.75 26.75 -10.77
CA GLY A 153 14.50 26.83 -11.56
C GLY A 153 13.67 25.54 -11.60
N GLN A 154 14.10 24.48 -10.91
CA GLN A 154 13.40 23.21 -10.80
C GLN A 154 12.93 22.97 -9.35
N SER A 155 11.77 22.36 -9.16
CA SER A 155 11.27 22.04 -7.82
C SER A 155 12.13 20.96 -7.15
N LEU A 156 12.26 20.98 -5.83
CA LEU A 156 12.98 19.93 -5.09
C LEU A 156 12.44 18.53 -5.40
N LEU A 157 11.13 18.41 -5.65
CA LEU A 157 10.47 17.19 -6.09
C LEU A 157 11.04 16.65 -7.40
N SER A 158 11.34 17.53 -8.37
CA SER A 158 11.94 17.13 -9.65
C SER A 158 13.41 16.72 -9.52
N HIS A 159 14.17 17.36 -8.62
CA HIS A 159 15.53 16.92 -8.26
C HIS A 159 15.54 15.55 -7.59
N LEU A 160 14.59 15.29 -6.69
CA LEU A 160 14.42 13.96 -6.08
C LEU A 160 14.00 12.90 -7.11
N SER A 161 13.15 13.29 -8.06
CA SER A 161 12.72 12.41 -9.16
C SER A 161 13.91 12.01 -10.03
N SER A 162 14.72 12.96 -10.49
CA SER A 162 15.89 12.67 -11.33
C SER A 162 16.94 11.82 -10.62
N PHE A 163 17.13 12.02 -9.31
CA PHE A 163 17.99 11.18 -8.49
C PHE A 163 17.50 9.72 -8.38
N LEU A 164 16.18 9.52 -8.28
CA LEU A 164 15.57 8.19 -8.15
C LEU A 164 15.22 7.54 -9.49
N ASP A 165 15.25 8.27 -10.60
CA ASP A 165 14.99 7.80 -11.95
C ASP A 165 15.75 6.51 -12.34
N PRO A 166 17.09 6.39 -12.12
CA PRO A 166 17.79 5.15 -12.46
C PRO A 166 17.24 3.93 -11.70
N PHE A 167 16.80 4.12 -10.45
CA PHE A 167 16.18 3.06 -9.65
C PHE A 167 14.73 2.78 -10.09
N GLY A 168 13.97 3.82 -10.42
CA GLY A 168 12.65 3.69 -11.01
C GLY A 168 12.68 2.86 -12.29
N ARG A 169 13.58 3.20 -13.22
CA ARG A 169 13.73 2.50 -14.50
C ARG A 169 14.17 1.06 -14.34
N PHE A 170 15.00 0.76 -13.33
CA PHE A 170 15.34 -0.63 -12.98
C PHE A 170 14.11 -1.46 -12.62
N MET A 171 13.11 -0.86 -11.98
CA MET A 171 11.83 -1.49 -11.64
C MET A 171 10.77 -1.36 -12.76
N GLY A 172 11.11 -0.81 -13.91
CA GLY A 172 10.18 -0.54 -15.01
C GLY A 172 9.19 0.58 -14.71
N MET A 173 9.58 1.56 -13.89
CA MET A 173 8.81 2.75 -13.51
C MET A 173 9.65 4.03 -13.74
N ASP A 174 9.06 5.20 -13.48
CA ASP A 174 9.76 6.49 -13.52
C ASP A 174 10.21 6.94 -12.11
N GLY A 175 11.22 7.81 -12.03
CA GLY A 175 11.69 8.43 -10.79
C GLY A 175 10.58 9.14 -10.03
N MET A 176 9.62 9.75 -10.74
CA MET A 176 8.50 10.45 -10.11
C MET A 176 7.55 9.49 -9.38
N ILE A 177 7.38 8.26 -9.89
CA ILE A 177 6.61 7.21 -9.23
C ILE A 177 7.30 6.79 -7.92
N MET A 178 8.63 6.64 -7.94
CA MET A 178 9.41 6.31 -6.74
C MET A 178 9.28 7.39 -5.66
N VAL A 179 9.44 8.65 -6.04
CA VAL A 179 9.22 9.80 -5.15
C VAL A 179 7.79 9.78 -4.58
N GLY A 180 6.79 9.48 -5.42
CA GLY A 180 5.40 9.34 -5.02
C GLY A 180 5.18 8.31 -3.91
N PHE A 181 5.81 7.13 -4.01
CA PHE A 181 5.71 6.12 -2.95
C PHE A 181 6.46 6.51 -1.67
N ILE A 182 7.63 7.15 -1.79
CA ILE A 182 8.43 7.56 -0.62
C ILE A 182 7.68 8.64 0.16
N LEU A 183 7.20 9.68 -0.53
CA LEU A 183 6.43 10.76 0.09
C LEU A 183 5.02 10.30 0.49
N GLY A 184 4.47 9.29 -0.18
CA GLY A 184 3.22 8.61 0.17
C GLY A 184 3.31 7.67 1.37
N PHE A 185 4.46 7.57 2.05
CA PHE A 185 4.60 6.75 3.27
C PHE A 185 3.53 6.99 4.37
N PRO A 186 3.03 8.22 4.61
CA PRO A 186 1.99 8.46 5.61
C PRO A 186 0.65 7.79 5.26
N ALA A 187 0.27 7.86 3.98
CA ALA A 187 -1.03 7.50 3.45
C ALA A 187 -0.87 7.00 2.00
N ASN A 188 -1.33 5.80 1.72
CA ASN A 188 -1.08 5.19 0.40
C ASN A 188 -1.97 5.80 -0.69
N GLU A 189 -3.08 6.41 -0.30
CA GLU A 189 -4.02 7.10 -1.17
C GLU A 189 -3.45 8.37 -1.82
N ILE A 190 -2.46 9.03 -1.20
CA ILE A 190 -1.85 10.26 -1.73
C ILE A 190 -0.74 9.99 -2.76
N VAL A 191 -0.37 8.74 -3.02
CA VAL A 191 0.71 8.40 -3.97
C VAL A 191 0.42 8.97 -5.36
N ILE A 192 -0.79 8.78 -5.89
CA ILE A 192 -1.15 9.31 -7.21
C ILE A 192 -1.24 10.84 -7.20
N PRO A 193 -1.90 11.49 -6.23
CA PRO A 193 -1.85 12.95 -6.11
C PRO A 193 -0.45 13.56 -6.07
N ILE A 194 0.52 12.91 -5.41
CA ILE A 194 1.93 13.34 -5.41
C ILE A 194 2.55 13.18 -6.80
N ILE A 195 2.30 12.07 -7.49
CA ILE A 195 2.78 11.84 -8.85
C ILE A 195 2.24 12.92 -9.80
N LEU A 196 0.94 13.21 -9.73
CA LEU A 196 0.29 14.26 -10.53
C LEU A 196 0.85 15.65 -10.23
N MET A 197 1.07 15.96 -8.95
CA MET A 197 1.70 17.20 -8.50
C MET A 197 3.09 17.39 -9.12
N GLY A 198 3.89 16.33 -9.25
CA GLY A 198 5.20 16.41 -9.91
C GLY A 198 5.13 16.53 -11.43
N TYR A 199 4.26 15.76 -12.09
CA TYR A 199 4.11 15.85 -13.55
C TYR A 199 3.54 17.19 -14.02
N LEU A 200 2.63 17.78 -13.24
CA LEU A 200 2.01 19.07 -13.55
C LEU A 200 2.77 20.27 -12.99
N GLN A 201 3.78 20.03 -12.15
CA GLN A 201 4.60 21.07 -11.49
C GLN A 201 3.77 22.14 -10.77
N THR A 202 2.65 21.75 -10.15
CA THR A 202 1.68 22.68 -9.54
C THR A 202 2.05 23.17 -8.14
N GLY A 203 2.97 22.49 -7.46
CA GLY A 203 3.34 22.79 -6.06
C GLY A 203 2.29 22.38 -5.01
N CYS A 204 1.14 21.84 -5.42
CA CYS A 204 0.09 21.33 -4.54
C CYS A 204 -0.43 19.95 -5.00
N LEU A 205 -1.00 19.19 -4.07
CA LEU A 205 -1.60 17.89 -4.38
C LEU A 205 -2.76 18.07 -5.37
N VAL A 206 -2.75 17.27 -6.44
CA VAL A 206 -3.76 17.35 -7.50
C VAL A 206 -4.56 16.06 -7.53
N GLU A 207 -5.87 16.19 -7.59
CA GLU A 207 -6.77 15.07 -7.89
C GLU A 207 -7.43 15.33 -9.24
N MET A 208 -7.27 14.40 -10.18
CA MET A 208 -7.93 14.46 -11.49
C MET A 208 -9.10 13.48 -11.49
N SER A 209 -10.32 14.01 -11.65
CA SER A 209 -11.54 13.20 -11.71
C SER A 209 -11.85 12.68 -13.11
N ASP A 210 -11.36 13.35 -14.17
CA ASP A 210 -11.56 12.93 -15.56
C ASP A 210 -10.55 11.84 -15.96
N PRO A 211 -10.99 10.60 -16.24
CA PRO A 211 -10.11 9.50 -16.64
C PRO A 211 -9.38 9.75 -17.95
N SER A 212 -9.98 10.51 -18.88
CA SER A 212 -9.41 10.73 -20.21
C SER A 212 -8.21 11.69 -20.17
N ALA A 213 -8.34 12.80 -19.45
CA ALA A 213 -7.24 13.71 -19.16
C ALA A 213 -6.10 13.01 -18.37
N LEU A 214 -6.46 12.14 -17.43
CA LEU A 214 -5.49 11.40 -16.62
C LEU A 214 -4.69 10.40 -17.46
N MET A 215 -5.36 9.64 -18.35
CA MET A 215 -4.67 8.76 -19.30
C MET A 215 -3.77 9.54 -20.25
N GLY A 216 -4.24 10.69 -20.76
CA GLY A 216 -3.45 11.56 -21.64
C GLY A 216 -2.18 12.07 -20.97
N LEU A 217 -2.26 12.49 -19.70
CA LEU A 217 -1.11 12.92 -18.92
C LEU A 217 -0.10 11.78 -18.73
N PHE A 218 -0.55 10.60 -18.31
CA PHE A 218 0.34 9.46 -18.12
C PHE A 218 1.00 9.01 -19.43
N ALA A 219 0.25 8.98 -20.54
CA ALA A 219 0.81 8.68 -21.85
C ALA A 219 1.86 9.72 -22.29
N ALA A 220 1.62 11.01 -22.02
CA ALA A 220 2.58 12.08 -22.30
C ALA A 220 3.87 11.96 -21.47
N GLN A 221 3.78 11.40 -20.27
CA GLN A 221 4.93 11.10 -19.39
C GLN A 221 5.55 9.71 -19.68
N GLY A 222 5.21 9.09 -20.82
CA GLY A 222 5.82 7.83 -21.26
C GLY A 222 5.31 6.58 -20.54
N TRP A 223 4.16 6.64 -19.86
CA TRP A 223 3.59 5.45 -19.23
C TRP A 223 3.12 4.47 -20.29
N THR A 224 3.67 3.27 -20.22
CA THR A 224 3.29 2.10 -21.00
C THR A 224 2.46 1.14 -20.14
N ILE A 225 1.91 0.10 -20.76
CA ILE A 225 1.25 -1.00 -20.02
C ILE A 225 2.24 -1.61 -19.01
N LYS A 226 3.51 -1.74 -19.40
CA LYS A 226 4.60 -2.22 -18.55
C LYS A 226 4.73 -1.39 -17.27
N THR A 227 4.83 -0.07 -17.37
CA THR A 227 4.89 0.81 -16.18
C THR A 227 3.64 0.71 -15.33
N ALA A 228 2.45 0.57 -15.94
CA ALA A 228 1.20 0.39 -15.21
C ALA A 228 1.14 -0.94 -14.44
N VAL A 229 1.64 -2.03 -15.03
CA VAL A 229 1.74 -3.34 -14.35
C VAL A 229 2.76 -3.26 -13.21
N CYS A 230 3.95 -2.70 -13.44
CA CYS A 230 4.96 -2.54 -12.40
C CYS A 230 4.43 -1.67 -11.24
N MET A 231 3.73 -0.57 -11.55
CA MET A 231 3.08 0.29 -10.57
C MET A 231 2.02 -0.46 -9.76
N ALA A 232 1.16 -1.26 -10.42
CA ALA A 232 0.12 -2.04 -9.73
C ALA A 232 0.72 -3.09 -8.79
N VAL A 233 1.75 -3.82 -9.25
CA VAL A 233 2.46 -4.82 -8.44
C VAL A 233 3.21 -4.18 -7.28
N PHE A 234 3.88 -3.04 -7.51
CA PHE A 234 4.57 -2.33 -6.44
C PHE A 234 3.58 -1.69 -5.45
N SER A 235 2.44 -1.17 -5.91
CA SER A 235 1.36 -0.71 -5.03
C SER A 235 0.87 -1.84 -4.12
N LEU A 236 0.84 -3.08 -4.61
CA LEU A 236 0.46 -4.25 -3.82
C LEU A 236 1.53 -4.67 -2.80
N PHE A 237 2.82 -4.59 -3.14
CA PHE A 237 3.92 -5.12 -2.32
C PHE A 237 4.89 -4.07 -1.76
N HIS A 238 4.62 -2.78 -1.83
CA HIS A 238 5.48 -1.82 -1.14
C HIS A 238 5.32 -1.92 0.38
N TRP A 239 6.18 -1.20 1.08
CA TRP A 239 6.15 -1.06 2.53
C TRP A 239 4.77 -0.70 3.09
N PRO A 240 4.44 -1.12 4.32
CA PRO A 240 3.22 -0.68 4.97
C PRO A 240 3.28 0.82 5.30
N CYS A 241 2.12 1.47 5.32
CA CYS A 241 2.02 2.89 5.69
C CYS A 241 2.50 3.12 7.13
N SER A 242 2.86 4.37 7.41
CA SER A 242 3.42 4.80 8.70
C SER A 242 2.60 4.35 9.92
N THR A 243 1.27 4.43 9.84
CA THR A 243 0.35 4.04 10.91
C THR A 243 0.41 2.54 11.19
N THR A 244 0.56 1.74 10.14
CA THR A 244 0.75 0.30 10.25
C THR A 244 2.12 -0.01 10.86
N CYS A 245 3.20 0.65 10.43
CA CYS A 245 4.53 0.49 11.02
C CYS A 245 4.55 0.80 12.53
N LEU A 246 3.93 1.91 12.94
CA LEU A 246 3.80 2.29 14.35
C LEU A 246 2.99 1.27 15.15
N THR A 247 1.98 0.67 14.52
CA THR A 247 1.16 -0.37 15.14
C THR A 247 1.96 -1.67 15.30
N VAL A 248 2.71 -2.09 14.27
CA VAL A 248 3.63 -3.24 14.35
C VAL A 248 4.64 -3.05 15.49
N LYS A 249 5.25 -1.87 15.61
CA LYS A 249 6.18 -1.55 16.71
C LYS A 249 5.50 -1.69 18.08
N LYS A 250 4.25 -1.24 18.21
CA LYS A 250 3.48 -1.33 19.46
C LYS A 250 3.12 -2.77 19.81
N GLU A 251 2.70 -3.57 18.84
CA GLU A 251 2.27 -4.96 19.06
C GLU A 251 3.45 -5.92 19.28
N THR A 252 4.57 -5.70 18.58
CA THR A 252 5.75 -6.57 18.68
C THR A 252 6.74 -6.13 19.75
N GLY A 253 6.66 -4.88 20.22
CA GLY A 253 7.61 -4.28 21.16
C GLY A 253 9.03 -4.09 20.60
N SER A 254 9.27 -4.36 19.31
CA SER A 254 10.62 -4.39 18.73
C SER A 254 10.69 -3.65 17.41
N ILE A 255 11.72 -2.80 17.28
CA ILE A 255 12.03 -2.11 16.03
C ILE A 255 12.52 -3.11 14.98
N ARG A 256 13.22 -4.18 15.38
CA ARG A 256 13.72 -5.21 14.45
C ARG A 256 12.58 -5.81 13.63
N TRP A 257 11.48 -6.20 14.28
CA TRP A 257 10.31 -6.75 13.59
C TRP A 257 9.56 -5.71 12.76
N THR A 258 9.62 -4.43 13.14
CA THR A 258 9.05 -3.35 12.33
C THR A 258 9.84 -3.16 11.02
N VAL A 259 11.17 -3.21 11.09
CA VAL A 259 12.04 -3.16 9.91
C VAL A 259 11.82 -4.37 9.01
N VAL A 260 11.66 -5.57 9.58
CA VAL A 260 11.32 -6.77 8.80
C VAL A 260 9.95 -6.61 8.11
N ALA A 261 8.94 -6.10 8.82
CA ALA A 261 7.61 -5.84 8.24
C ALA A 261 7.64 -4.82 7.09
N PHE A 262 8.60 -3.89 7.12
CA PHE A 262 8.82 -2.90 6.07
C PHE A 262 9.56 -3.51 4.88
N LEU A 263 10.69 -4.18 5.12
CA LEU A 263 11.56 -4.69 4.07
C LEU A 263 10.98 -5.90 3.36
N LEU A 264 10.30 -6.80 4.07
CA LEU A 264 9.79 -8.04 3.50
C LEU A 264 8.86 -7.83 2.28
N PRO A 265 7.79 -7.02 2.36
CA PRO A 265 6.98 -6.72 1.18
C PRO A 265 7.82 -5.95 0.15
N THR A 266 8.58 -4.93 0.57
CA THR A 266 9.35 -4.05 -0.34
C THR A 266 10.32 -4.82 -1.23
N VAL A 267 11.05 -5.77 -0.67
CA VAL A 267 11.99 -6.63 -1.42
C VAL A 267 11.23 -7.49 -2.42
N ILE A 268 10.09 -8.06 -2.03
CA ILE A 268 9.24 -8.84 -2.94
C ILE A 268 8.70 -7.96 -4.07
N GLY A 269 8.28 -6.73 -3.77
CA GLY A 269 7.86 -5.74 -4.77
C GLY A 269 8.98 -5.40 -5.76
N ILE A 270 10.17 -5.07 -5.28
CA ILE A 270 11.34 -4.77 -6.13
C ILE A 270 11.67 -5.96 -7.03
N ILE A 271 11.73 -7.17 -6.48
CA ILE A 271 12.02 -8.38 -7.25
C ILE A 271 10.98 -8.59 -8.34
N LEU A 272 9.68 -8.57 -8.00
CA LEU A 272 8.62 -8.79 -8.97
C LEU A 272 8.61 -7.72 -10.06
N CYS A 273 8.77 -6.44 -9.72
CA CYS A 273 8.83 -5.36 -10.71
C CYS A 273 10.07 -5.47 -11.60
N SER A 274 11.23 -5.83 -11.06
CA SER A 274 12.44 -6.06 -11.88
C SER A 274 12.28 -7.24 -12.83
N LEU A 275 11.63 -8.33 -12.40
CA LEU A 275 11.33 -9.48 -13.26
C LEU A 275 10.36 -9.10 -14.39
N ILE A 276 9.30 -8.35 -14.07
CA ILE A 276 8.36 -7.82 -15.08
C ILE A 276 9.12 -6.90 -16.05
N ASN A 277 10.02 -6.07 -15.55
CA ASN A 277 10.83 -5.16 -16.35
C ASN A 277 11.77 -5.88 -17.34
N LEU A 278 12.24 -7.09 -16.98
CA LEU A 278 13.08 -7.93 -17.83
C LEU A 278 12.29 -8.72 -18.89
N ILE A 279 11.03 -9.05 -18.60
CA ILE A 279 10.17 -9.85 -19.48
C ILE A 279 9.53 -9.01 -20.59
N PHE A 280 9.14 -7.77 -20.27
CA PHE A 280 8.53 -6.81 -21.20
C PHE A 280 9.58 -5.91 -21.86
#